data_AF-A0A1M7IDP1-F1
#
_entry.id   AF-A0A1M7IDP1-F1
#
_cell.length_a   1.000
_cell.length_b   1.000
_cell.length_c   1.000
_cell.angle_alpha   90.00
_cell.angle_beta   90.00
_cell.angle_gamma   90.00
#
_symmetry.space_group_name_H-M   'P 1'
#
loop_
_entity.id
_entity.type
_entity.pdbx_description
1 polymer ?
#
loop_
_entity_poly.entity_id
_entity_poly.type
_entity_poly.pdbx_seq_one_letter_code
_entity_poly.pdbx_strand_id
1 'polypeptide(L)'
;MSENNYRFGDVYGPVNAGDGQQYVAGGDQYIVHGDQFIAGGDQTVDRSDHRQLLFDVSALQELLADLRLTSGERQSAEGDIAGLRDALDRDEPDREQAGRHLREFAAGLHQAGAIASAGTSLMDAAGRIAHWLGPLGLGAMALLGA
;
A
#
# COMPACT_ATOMS: atom_id res chain seq x y z
N MET A 1 7.01 29.56 46.39
CA MET A 1 6.03 28.71 45.68
C MET A 1 6.77 28.17 44.47
N SER A 2 7.11 26.88 44.47
CA SER A 2 7.97 26.29 43.43
C SER A 2 7.11 25.61 42.38
N GLU A 3 7.21 26.07 41.13
CA GLU A 3 6.60 25.43 39.96
C GLU A 3 7.39 24.18 39.60
N ASN A 4 6.82 23.00 39.86
CA ASN A 4 7.34 21.74 39.39
C ASN A 4 7.11 21.62 37.89
N ASN A 5 8.13 21.94 37.09
CA ASN A 5 8.18 21.62 35.67
C ASN A 5 8.30 20.09 35.50
N TYR A 6 7.17 19.41 35.26
CA TYR A 6 7.17 18.02 34.82
C TYR A 6 7.64 17.96 33.37
N ARG A 7 8.92 17.65 33.16
CA ARG A 7 9.42 17.18 31.86
C ARG A 7 9.20 15.67 31.81
N PHE A 8 8.32 15.21 30.94
CA PHE A 8 8.26 13.81 30.58
C PHE A 8 9.53 13.47 29.80
N GLY A 9 10.28 12.46 30.26
CA GLY A 9 11.42 11.93 29.52
C GLY A 9 10.95 11.10 28.33
N ASP A 10 11.79 10.99 27.31
CA ASP A 10 11.53 10.13 26.15
C ASP A 10 11.27 8.69 26.61
N VAL A 11 10.12 8.14 26.20
CA VAL A 11 9.72 6.77 26.53
C VAL A 11 10.20 5.86 25.42
N TYR A 12 11.18 5.02 25.71
CA TYR A 12 11.62 3.94 24.81
C TYR A 12 11.02 2.61 25.25
N GLY A 13 10.03 2.12 24.48
CA GLY A 13 9.35 0.83 24.69
C GLY A 13 7.95 0.84 24.06
N PRO A 14 7.32 -0.34 23.82
CA PRO A 14 5.98 -0.41 23.25
C PRO A 14 4.98 0.24 24.21
N VAL A 15 4.44 1.40 23.81
CA VAL A 15 3.41 2.11 24.56
C VAL A 15 2.04 1.59 24.14
N ASN A 16 1.30 1.08 25.10
CA ASN A 16 -0.07 0.62 24.87
C ASN A 16 -1.00 1.84 25.00
N ALA A 17 -1.16 2.59 23.91
CA ALA A 17 -2.16 3.63 23.81
C ALA A 17 -3.52 2.95 23.59
N GLY A 18 -4.29 2.76 24.66
CA GLY A 18 -5.63 2.16 24.59
C GLY A 18 -6.57 2.94 23.65
N ASP A 19 -7.68 2.29 23.25
CA ASP A 19 -8.72 2.78 22.34
C ASP A 19 -9.12 4.25 22.59
N GLY A 20 -8.42 5.15 21.92
CA GLY A 20 -8.60 6.59 22.03
C GLY A 20 -7.88 7.26 20.88
N GLN A 21 -8.59 8.13 20.15
CA GLN A 21 -8.02 8.88 19.04
C GLN A 21 -6.85 9.75 19.50
N GLN A 22 -5.64 9.43 19.03
CA GLN A 22 -4.43 10.18 19.32
C GLN A 22 -4.18 11.20 18.21
N TYR A 23 -4.41 12.49 18.51
CA TYR A 23 -4.00 13.58 17.64
C TYR A 23 -2.56 13.96 17.98
N VAL A 24 -1.60 13.57 17.14
CA VAL A 24 -0.20 13.96 17.26
C VAL A 24 0.16 14.86 16.10
N ALA A 25 0.48 16.12 16.38
CA ALA A 25 0.97 17.06 15.39
C ALA A 25 2.50 16.95 15.30
N GLY A 26 3.01 16.52 14.13
CA GLY A 26 4.35 16.86 13.65
C GLY A 26 5.54 16.19 14.32
N GLY A 27 5.60 14.86 14.33
CA GLY A 27 6.83 14.13 14.66
C GLY A 27 6.87 12.77 13.99
N ASP A 28 8.00 12.44 13.35
CA ASP A 28 8.24 11.17 12.66
C ASP A 28 7.95 9.97 13.59
N GLN A 29 6.99 9.13 13.19
CA GLN A 29 6.76 7.83 13.83
C GLN A 29 7.24 6.70 12.93
N TYR A 30 8.21 5.93 13.42
CA TYR A 30 8.49 4.59 12.92
C TYR A 30 7.65 3.59 13.71
N ILE A 31 6.61 3.02 13.10
CA ILE A 31 5.79 1.96 13.71
C ILE A 31 6.12 0.63 13.01
N VAL A 32 6.76 -0.26 13.76
CA VAL A 32 6.93 -1.67 13.40
C VAL A 32 5.76 -2.43 14.03
N HIS A 33 4.86 -2.93 13.19
CA HIS A 33 3.59 -3.64 13.48
C HIS A 33 2.32 -2.78 13.62
N GLY A 34 1.38 -3.02 12.71
CA GLY A 34 -0.05 -2.87 12.94
C GLY A 34 -0.66 -1.58 12.39
N ASP A 35 -1.48 -1.77 11.36
CA ASP A 35 -2.47 -0.87 10.74
C ASP A 35 -2.73 0.48 11.42
N GLN A 36 -2.40 1.57 10.71
CA GLN A 36 -3.00 2.88 10.95
C GLN A 36 -3.56 3.45 9.65
N PHE A 37 -4.88 3.52 9.59
CA PHE A 37 -5.64 4.15 8.50
C PHE A 37 -5.80 5.64 8.81
N ILE A 38 -5.02 6.51 8.17
CA ILE A 38 -5.18 7.96 8.28
C ILE A 38 -6.07 8.45 7.14
N ALA A 39 -7.38 8.52 7.38
CA ALA A 39 -8.32 9.21 6.51
C ALA A 39 -8.32 10.71 6.85
N GLY A 40 -7.35 11.44 6.31
CA GLY A 40 -7.23 12.89 6.46
C GLY A 40 -6.77 13.50 5.15
N GLY A 41 -7.71 14.04 4.37
CA GLY A 41 -7.42 14.70 3.11
C GLY A 41 -6.62 15.99 3.30
N ASP A 42 -5.35 15.97 2.90
CA ASP A 42 -4.69 17.08 2.24
C ASP A 42 -3.61 16.51 1.29
N GLN A 43 -3.65 16.91 0.02
CA GLN A 43 -2.91 16.28 -1.09
C GLN A 43 -1.44 16.68 -1.14
N THR A 44 -0.67 16.29 -0.13
CA THR A 44 0.77 16.06 -0.28
C THR A 44 0.95 14.59 0.00
N VAL A 45 1.31 13.79 -1.02
CA VAL A 45 1.74 12.40 -0.80
C VAL A 45 2.90 12.50 0.17
N ASP A 46 2.66 12.16 1.43
CA ASP A 46 3.72 12.17 2.43
C ASP A 46 4.79 11.17 1.96
N ARG A 47 6.06 11.51 2.15
CA ARG A 47 7.16 10.61 1.74
C ARG A 47 7.02 9.22 2.39
N SER A 48 6.32 9.13 3.52
CA SER A 48 5.94 7.88 4.20
C SER A 48 4.91 7.08 3.40
N ASP A 49 3.86 7.72 2.86
CA ASP A 49 2.84 7.08 2.01
C ASP A 49 3.46 6.53 0.72
N HIS A 50 4.39 7.28 0.14
CA HIS A 50 5.10 6.85 -1.06
C HIS A 50 5.97 5.61 -0.80
N ARG A 51 6.69 5.58 0.33
CA ARG A 51 7.48 4.40 0.72
C ARG A 51 6.60 3.18 1.00
N GLN A 52 5.43 3.38 1.62
CA GLN A 52 4.48 2.31 1.86
C GLN A 52 3.91 1.74 0.55
N LEU A 53 3.64 2.57 -0.45
CA LEU A 53 3.21 2.12 -1.78
C LEU A 53 4.26 1.25 -2.47
N LEU A 54 5.53 1.65 -2.44
CA LEU A 54 6.62 0.84 -3.00
C LEU A 54 6.80 -0.48 -2.26
N PHE A 55 6.55 -0.50 -0.95
CA PHE A 55 6.50 -1.74 -0.17
C PHE A 55 5.35 -2.65 -0.62
N ASP A 56 4.14 -2.10 -0.80
CA ASP A 56 2.99 -2.87 -1.27
C ASP A 56 3.20 -3.44 -2.68
N VAL A 57 3.85 -2.69 -3.59
CA VAL A 57 4.23 -3.19 -4.91
C VAL A 57 5.26 -4.32 -4.82
N SER A 58 6.22 -4.22 -3.90
CA SER A 58 7.19 -5.30 -3.66
C SER A 58 6.50 -6.54 -3.08
N ALA A 59 5.52 -6.37 -2.20
CA ALA A 59 4.72 -7.46 -1.65
C ALA A 59 3.88 -8.15 -2.74
N LEU A 60 3.31 -7.41 -3.70
CA LEU A 60 2.64 -8.00 -4.86
C LEU A 60 3.58 -8.90 -5.67
N GLN A 61 4.84 -8.49 -5.85
CA GLN A 61 5.84 -9.29 -6.57
C GLN A 61 6.17 -10.60 -5.84
N GLU A 62 6.33 -10.56 -4.52
CA GLU A 62 6.56 -11.76 -3.71
C GLU A 62 5.35 -12.70 -3.74
N LEU A 63 4.15 -12.16 -3.57
CA LEU A 63 2.91 -12.95 -3.59
C LEU A 63 2.62 -13.55 -4.97
N LEU A 64 3.04 -12.88 -6.05
CA LEU A 64 2.97 -13.42 -7.41
C LEU A 64 3.80 -14.70 -7.55
N ALA A 65 4.91 -14.86 -6.81
CA ALA A 65 5.73 -16.07 -6.83
C ALA A 65 4.92 -17.32 -6.47
N ASP A 66 3.99 -17.18 -5.53
CA ASP A 66 3.19 -18.29 -4.98
C ASP A 66 1.96 -18.63 -5.84
N LEU A 67 1.58 -17.79 -6.80
CA LEU A 67 0.44 -18.03 -7.67
C LEU A 67 0.72 -19.13 -8.72
N ARG A 68 -0.28 -19.96 -8.98
CA ARG A 68 -0.23 -21.00 -10.02
C ARG A 68 -0.49 -20.40 -11.39
N LEU A 69 0.53 -19.77 -11.96
CA LEU A 69 0.50 -19.17 -13.28
C LEU A 69 1.39 -19.95 -14.27
N THR A 70 1.02 -19.92 -15.55
CA THR A 70 1.92 -20.32 -16.63
C THR A 70 3.10 -19.34 -16.75
N SER A 71 4.17 -19.74 -17.43
CA SER A 71 5.33 -18.87 -17.64
C SER A 71 4.99 -17.57 -18.37
N GLY A 72 4.04 -17.62 -19.31
CA GLY A 72 3.58 -16.43 -20.04
C GLY A 72 2.79 -15.47 -19.15
N GLU A 73 1.80 -15.99 -18.42
CA GLU A 73 0.99 -15.18 -17.49
C GLU A 73 1.83 -14.56 -16.38
N ARG A 74 2.79 -15.32 -15.85
CA ARG A 74 3.75 -14.82 -14.86
C ARG A 74 4.60 -13.69 -15.42
N GLN A 75 5.17 -13.86 -16.61
CA GLN A 75 5.99 -12.83 -17.24
C GLN A 75 5.19 -11.55 -17.52
N SER A 76 3.93 -11.67 -17.97
CA SER A 76 3.05 -10.52 -18.14
C SER A 76 2.77 -9.82 -16.81
N ALA A 77 2.40 -10.57 -15.77
CA ALA A 77 2.11 -10.00 -14.45
C ALA A 77 3.35 -9.34 -13.80
N GLU A 78 4.54 -9.93 -13.96
CA GLU A 78 5.80 -9.32 -13.51
C GLU A 78 6.09 -8.02 -14.28
N GLY A 79 5.81 -7.99 -15.59
CA GLY A 79 5.92 -6.78 -16.40
C GLY A 79 4.97 -5.67 -15.95
N ASP A 80 3.73 -6.01 -15.61
CA ASP A 80 2.74 -5.05 -15.11
C ASP A 80 3.15 -4.50 -13.73
N ILE A 81 3.65 -5.35 -12.82
CA ILE A 81 4.17 -4.90 -11.51
C ILE A 81 5.41 -4.01 -11.69
N ALA A 82 6.30 -4.33 -12.63
CA ALA A 82 7.45 -3.49 -12.94
C ALA A 82 7.04 -2.13 -13.50
N GLY A 83 6.08 -2.09 -14.44
CA GLY A 83 5.53 -0.84 -14.96
C GLY A 83 4.83 0.00 -13.90
N LEU A 84 4.13 -0.64 -12.97
CA LEU A 84 3.54 0.02 -11.80
C LEU A 84 4.63 0.64 -10.91
N ARG A 85 5.71 -0.09 -10.61
CA ARG A 85 6.84 0.41 -9.83
C ARG A 85 7.49 1.62 -10.52
N ASP A 86 7.77 1.52 -11.81
CA ASP A 86 8.41 2.58 -12.59
C ASP A 86 7.55 3.85 -12.64
N ALA A 87 6.22 3.71 -12.70
CA ALA A 87 5.29 4.85 -12.65
C ALA A 87 5.29 5.54 -11.27
N LEU A 88 5.51 4.78 -10.20
CA LEU A 88 5.59 5.31 -8.84
C LEU A 88 6.95 5.96 -8.54
N ASP A 89 8.06 5.35 -8.95
CA ASP A 89 9.43 5.78 -8.59
C ASP A 89 9.87 7.10 -9.25
N ARG A 90 9.00 7.75 -10.02
CA ARG A 90 9.23 9.06 -10.62
C ARG A 90 9.23 10.16 -9.56
N ASP A 91 9.97 11.24 -9.82
CA ASP A 91 9.96 12.45 -8.97
C ASP A 91 8.53 12.98 -8.75
N GLU A 92 7.67 12.84 -9.75
CA GLU A 92 6.23 13.00 -9.64
C GLU A 92 5.53 11.70 -10.08
N PRO A 93 4.91 10.95 -9.14
CA PRO A 93 4.26 9.68 -9.45
C PRO A 93 3.13 9.80 -10.47
N ASP A 94 3.17 8.95 -11.51
CA ASP A 94 2.19 8.94 -12.59
C ASP A 94 1.01 8.02 -12.25
N ARG A 95 -0.04 8.59 -11.64
CA ARG A 95 -1.24 7.85 -11.20
C ARG A 95 -1.99 7.18 -12.35
N GLU A 96 -2.02 7.79 -13.53
CA GLU A 96 -2.72 7.25 -14.71
C GLU A 96 -1.99 5.98 -15.21
N GLN A 97 -0.67 6.07 -15.35
CA GLN A 97 0.14 4.94 -15.79
C GLN A 97 0.15 3.81 -14.74
N ALA A 98 0.26 4.15 -13.45
CA ALA A 98 0.15 3.21 -12.35
C ALA A 98 -1.22 2.49 -12.34
N GLY A 99 -2.31 3.24 -12.50
CA GLY A 99 -3.67 2.68 -12.53
C GLY A 99 -3.89 1.75 -13.72
N ARG A 100 -3.33 2.08 -14.88
CA ARG A 100 -3.35 1.20 -16.06
C ARG A 100 -2.65 -0.13 -15.77
N HIS A 101 -1.43 -0.09 -15.25
CA HIS A 101 -0.67 -1.30 -14.96
C HIS A 101 -1.33 -2.17 -13.88
N LEU A 102 -1.87 -1.56 -12.82
CA LEU A 102 -2.62 -2.30 -11.80
C LEU A 102 -3.85 -3.01 -12.40
N ARG A 103 -4.54 -2.36 -13.35
CA ARG A 103 -5.69 -2.95 -14.02
C ARG A 103 -5.30 -4.07 -14.98
N GLU A 104 -4.23 -3.90 -15.75
CA GLU A 104 -3.68 -4.93 -16.65
C GLU A 104 -3.26 -6.18 -15.84
N PHE A 105 -2.58 -5.97 -14.70
CA PHE A 105 -2.25 -7.02 -13.75
C PHE A 105 -3.50 -7.75 -13.23
N ALA A 106 -4.50 -7.02 -12.72
CA ALA A 106 -5.73 -7.60 -12.21
C ALA A 106 -6.50 -8.38 -13.29
N ALA A 107 -6.53 -7.88 -14.53
CA ALA A 107 -7.14 -8.56 -15.66
C ALA A 107 -6.41 -9.86 -16.01
N GLY A 108 -5.07 -9.85 -15.98
CA GLY A 108 -4.26 -11.05 -16.19
C GLY A 108 -4.53 -12.13 -15.15
N LEU A 109 -4.60 -11.75 -13.87
CA LEU A 109 -4.96 -12.69 -12.80
C LEU A 109 -6.39 -13.23 -12.93
N HIS A 110 -7.34 -12.39 -13.32
CA HIS A 110 -8.72 -12.80 -13.57
C HIS A 110 -8.81 -13.82 -14.70
N GLN A 111 -8.14 -13.55 -15.83
CA GLN A 111 -8.12 -14.45 -16.99
C GLN A 111 -7.44 -15.79 -16.68
N ALA A 112 -6.37 -15.76 -15.87
CA ALA A 112 -5.69 -16.97 -15.41
C ALA A 112 -6.48 -17.76 -14.36
N GLY A 113 -7.59 -17.20 -13.83
CA GLY A 113 -8.33 -17.79 -12.70
C GLY A 113 -7.54 -17.79 -11.39
N ALA A 114 -6.45 -17.03 -11.31
CA ALA A 114 -5.52 -17.01 -10.19
C ALA A 114 -6.06 -16.23 -8.98
N ILE A 115 -7.10 -15.42 -9.17
CA ILE A 115 -7.80 -14.68 -8.10
C ILE A 115 -8.35 -15.62 -7.03
N ALA A 116 -8.90 -16.78 -7.41
CA ALA A 116 -9.45 -17.75 -6.46
C ALA A 116 -8.37 -18.36 -5.54
N SER A 117 -7.12 -18.37 -6.00
CA SER A 117 -5.95 -18.79 -5.22
C SER A 117 -5.19 -17.63 -4.57
N ALA A 118 -5.55 -16.38 -4.91
CA ALA A 118 -4.92 -15.22 -4.34
C ALA A 118 -5.36 -15.10 -2.87
N GLY A 119 -4.38 -15.09 -1.97
CA GLY A 119 -4.62 -14.85 -0.55
C GLY A 119 -5.06 -13.42 -0.27
N THR A 120 -5.59 -13.20 0.94
CA THR A 120 -6.01 -11.86 1.42
C THR A 120 -4.88 -10.83 1.33
N SER A 121 -3.64 -11.24 1.58
CA SER A 121 -2.47 -10.35 1.48
C SER A 121 -2.30 -9.70 0.10
N LEU A 122 -2.65 -10.42 -0.98
CA LEU A 122 -2.59 -9.87 -2.34
C LEU A 122 -3.68 -8.81 -2.52
N MET A 123 -4.89 -9.12 -2.04
CA MET A 123 -6.03 -8.21 -2.11
C MET A 123 -5.83 -6.95 -1.26
N ASP A 124 -5.20 -7.09 -0.10
CA ASP A 124 -4.89 -5.97 0.79
C ASP A 124 -3.84 -5.04 0.17
N ALA A 125 -2.76 -5.60 -0.40
CA ALA A 125 -1.73 -4.83 -1.09
C ALA A 125 -2.31 -4.13 -2.34
N ALA A 126 -3.05 -4.85 -3.18
CA ALA A 126 -3.72 -4.27 -4.34
C ALA A 126 -4.75 -3.20 -3.94
N GLY A 127 -5.48 -3.43 -2.85
CA GLY A 127 -6.47 -2.51 -2.29
C GLY A 127 -5.87 -1.20 -1.79
N ARG A 128 -4.72 -1.24 -1.10
CA ARG A 128 -4.00 -0.04 -0.68
C ARG A 128 -3.51 0.78 -1.87
N ILE A 129 -2.98 0.12 -2.90
CA ILE A 129 -2.55 0.81 -4.14
C ILE A 129 -3.77 1.40 -4.86
N ALA A 130 -4.86 0.64 -4.99
CA ALA A 130 -6.10 1.11 -5.61
C ALA A 130 -6.72 2.29 -4.86
N HIS A 131 -6.65 2.29 -3.52
CA HIS A 131 -7.12 3.39 -2.69
C HIS A 131 -6.35 4.69 -3.00
N TRP A 132 -5.02 4.61 -3.09
CA TRP A 132 -4.19 5.76 -3.47
C TRP A 132 -4.49 6.26 -4.89
N LEU A 133 -4.75 5.34 -5.83
CA LEU A 133 -5.18 5.65 -7.19
C LEU A 133 -6.58 6.29 -7.24
N GLY A 134 -7.37 6.19 -6.17
CA GLY A 134 -8.72 6.70 -6.11
C GLY A 134 -9.61 6.09 -7.20
N PRO A 135 -10.33 6.89 -8.01
CA PRO A 135 -11.21 6.37 -9.06
C PRO A 135 -10.53 5.47 -10.09
N LEU A 136 -9.23 5.67 -10.34
CA LEU A 136 -8.47 4.88 -11.31
C LEU A 136 -8.23 3.44 -10.84
N GLY A 137 -8.20 3.20 -9.53
CA GLY A 137 -8.03 1.88 -8.93
C GLY A 137 -9.29 1.02 -8.96
N LEU A 138 -10.49 1.62 -9.10
CA LEU A 138 -11.78 0.92 -9.03
C LEU A 138 -11.92 -0.20 -10.08
N GLY A 139 -11.42 0.06 -11.30
CA GLY A 139 -11.49 -0.92 -12.38
C GLY A 139 -10.63 -2.16 -12.11
N ALA A 140 -9.52 -2.02 -11.39
CA ALA A 140 -8.67 -3.14 -10.98
C ALA A 140 -9.34 -3.93 -9.85
N MET A 141 -9.92 -3.26 -8.86
CA MET A 141 -10.60 -3.94 -7.74
C MET A 141 -11.82 -4.74 -8.19
N ALA A 142 -12.62 -4.21 -9.12
CA ALA A 142 -13.75 -4.93 -9.69
C ALA A 142 -13.33 -6.23 -10.39
N LEU A 143 -12.15 -6.25 -11.02
CA LEU A 143 -11.59 -7.45 -11.64
C LEU A 143 -11.09 -8.45 -10.60
N LEU A 144 -10.57 -7.97 -9.46
CA LEU A 144 -10.12 -8.78 -8.33
C LEU A 144 -11.27 -9.35 -7.48
N GLY A 145 -12.51 -8.92 -7.72
CA GLY A 145 -13.71 -9.39 -7.01
C GLY A 145 -14.00 -8.65 -5.70
N ALA A 146 -13.51 -7.41 -5.58
CA ALA A 146 -13.74 -6.51 -4.44
C ALA A 146 -14.79 -5.43 -4.76
#